data_AF-A0A4Y9Q426-F1
#
_entry.id   AF-A0A4Y9Q426-F1
#
_cell.length_a   1.000
_cell.length_b   1.000
_cell.length_c   1.000
_cell.angle_alpha   90.00
_cell.angle_beta   90.00
_cell.angle_gamma   90.00
#
_symmetry.space_group_name_H-M   'P 1'
#
loop_
_entity.id
_entity.type
_entity.pdbx_description
1 polymer ?
#
loop_
_entity_poly.entity_id
_entity_poly.type
_entity_poly.pdbx_seq_one_letter_code
_entity_poly.pdbx_strand_id
1 'polypeptide(L)'
;MTQKPSVLFVCVHNAGRSQMAAGWLRHLAGDAVEVRSAGSVPGDQVNPAAVAAMAEVGVDISDQRPKVLTTDAVEASDVVITMGCGDACPIFPGKRYLDWDLEDPAGKGVASVRPIRDEIEKRIRGLLAELGV
;
A
#
# COMPACT_ATOMS: atom_id res chain seq x y z
N MET A 1 -24.40 -3.02 -11.93
CA MET A 1 -22.98 -3.46 -11.95
C MET A 1 -22.47 -3.24 -10.54
N THR A 2 -22.08 -4.30 -9.84
CA THR A 2 -21.46 -4.16 -8.51
C THR A 2 -20.09 -3.51 -8.72
N GLN A 3 -19.94 -2.26 -8.28
CA GLN A 3 -18.63 -1.60 -8.32
C GLN A 3 -17.66 -2.39 -7.43
N LYS A 4 -16.46 -2.64 -7.96
CA LYS A 4 -15.38 -3.26 -7.20
C LYS A 4 -14.92 -2.26 -6.13
N PRO A 5 -14.71 -2.68 -4.87
CA PRO A 5 -14.10 -1.81 -3.88
C PRO A 5 -12.74 -1.31 -4.36
N SER A 6 -12.39 -0.09 -3.98
CA SER A 6 -11.13 0.55 -4.35
C SER A 6 -10.33 0.97 -3.12
N VAL A 7 -9.04 0.61 -3.10
CA VAL A 7 -8.15 0.83 -1.95
C VAL A 7 -6.91 1.60 -2.39
N LEU A 8 -6.60 2.68 -1.66
CA LEU A 8 -5.39 3.49 -1.84
C LEU A 8 -4.47 3.34 -0.63
N PHE A 9 -3.23 2.93 -0.87
CA PHE A 9 -2.17 2.90 0.14
C PHE A 9 -1.24 4.12 0.02
N VAL A 10 -1.06 4.86 1.11
CA VAL A 10 -0.25 6.08 1.14
C VAL A 10 0.89 5.94 2.15
N CYS A 11 2.11 6.22 1.73
CA CYS A 11 3.25 6.43 2.65
C CYS A 11 4.05 7.65 2.21
N VAL A 12 5.20 7.96 2.82
CA VAL A 12 5.99 9.14 2.42
C VAL A 12 6.52 8.99 1.00
N HIS A 13 7.34 7.97 0.74
CA HIS A 13 8.10 7.84 -0.51
C HIS A 13 7.44 6.98 -1.60
N ASN A 14 6.31 6.32 -1.32
CA ASN A 14 5.75 5.28 -2.19
C ASN A 14 6.77 4.25 -2.71
N ALA A 15 7.75 3.92 -1.89
CA ALA A 15 8.86 3.03 -2.24
C ALA A 15 8.90 1.75 -1.40
N GLY A 16 8.23 1.72 -0.24
CA GLY A 16 8.31 0.60 0.72
C GLY A 16 6.93 0.10 1.12
N ARG A 17 6.46 0.52 2.31
CA ARG A 17 5.20 0.06 2.93
C ARG A 17 4.00 0.06 1.98
N SER A 18 3.71 1.18 1.31
CA SER A 18 2.56 1.25 0.40
C SER A 18 2.71 0.41 -0.87
N GLN A 19 3.94 0.14 -1.34
CA GLN A 19 4.18 -0.77 -2.46
C GLN A 19 4.00 -2.23 -2.05
N MET A 20 4.50 -2.61 -0.88
CA MET A 20 4.29 -3.96 -0.32
C MET A 20 2.80 -4.23 -0.08
N ALA A 21 2.07 -3.27 0.49
CA ALA A 21 0.63 -3.39 0.70
C ALA A 21 -0.16 -3.52 -0.61
N ALA A 22 0.17 -2.70 -1.61
CA ALA A 22 -0.44 -2.81 -2.93
C ALA A 22 -0.11 -4.16 -3.62
N GLY A 23 1.13 -4.64 -3.49
CA GLY A 23 1.54 -5.95 -3.98
C GLY A 23 0.74 -7.08 -3.36
N TRP A 24 0.64 -7.10 -2.03
CA TRP A 24 -0.15 -8.10 -1.31
C TRP A 24 -1.64 -8.07 -1.68
N LEU A 25 -2.25 -6.88 -1.73
CA LEU A 25 -3.67 -6.78 -2.06
C LEU A 25 -3.96 -7.30 -3.47
N ARG A 26 -3.12 -6.94 -4.46
CA ARG A 26 -3.26 -7.46 -5.83
C ARG A 26 -3.07 -8.97 -5.88
N HIS A 27 -2.07 -9.48 -5.16
CA HIS A 27 -1.76 -10.90 -5.14
C HIS A 27 -2.90 -11.73 -4.53
N LEU A 28 -3.52 -11.26 -3.45
CA LEU A 28 -4.54 -11.99 -2.72
C LEU A 28 -5.97 -11.77 -3.28
N ALA A 29 -6.29 -10.56 -3.73
CA ALA A 29 -7.63 -10.20 -4.22
C ALA A 29 -7.82 -10.41 -5.73
N GLY A 30 -6.73 -10.50 -6.49
CA GLY A 30 -6.76 -10.49 -7.95
C GLY A 30 -7.56 -9.30 -8.48
N ASP A 31 -8.56 -9.59 -9.31
CA ASP A 31 -9.42 -8.57 -9.92
C ASP A 31 -10.60 -8.13 -9.04
N ALA A 32 -10.73 -8.61 -7.81
CA ALA A 32 -11.88 -8.27 -6.97
C ALA A 32 -11.82 -6.84 -6.39
N VAL A 33 -10.62 -6.25 -6.31
CA VAL A 33 -10.38 -4.93 -5.69
C VAL A 33 -9.50 -4.06 -6.59
N GLU A 34 -9.86 -2.79 -6.76
CA GLU A 34 -8.99 -1.82 -7.43
C GLU A 34 -7.89 -1.34 -6.48
N VAL A 35 -6.62 -1.52 -6.86
CA VAL A 35 -5.48 -1.26 -5.97
C VAL A 35 -4.60 -0.10 -6.43
N ARG A 36 -4.54 0.95 -5.62
CA ARG A 36 -3.71 2.14 -5.84
C ARG A 36 -2.68 2.28 -4.71
N SER A 37 -1.56 2.94 -5.03
CA SER A 37 -0.56 3.35 -4.04
C SER A 37 0.02 4.70 -4.43
N ALA A 38 0.32 5.55 -3.45
CA ALA A 38 0.93 6.86 -3.70
C ALA A 38 1.81 7.31 -2.54
N GLY A 39 2.51 8.43 -2.74
CA GLY A 39 3.39 9.02 -1.75
C GLY A 39 3.33 10.55 -1.72
N SER A 40 3.44 11.11 -0.51
CA SER A 40 3.46 12.57 -0.34
C SER A 40 4.74 13.20 -0.92
N VAL A 41 5.87 12.50 -0.80
CA VAL A 41 7.16 12.89 -1.38
C VAL A 41 7.77 11.65 -2.05
N PRO A 42 7.34 11.28 -3.27
CA PRO A 42 7.78 10.05 -3.93
C PRO A 42 9.31 9.96 -4.05
N GLY A 43 9.85 8.78 -3.78
CA GLY A 43 11.26 8.49 -4.07
C GLY A 43 11.49 8.20 -5.56
N ASP A 44 12.74 8.07 -5.96
CA ASP A 44 13.10 7.84 -7.38
C ASP A 44 12.76 6.42 -7.86
N GLN A 45 12.74 5.44 -6.95
CA GLN A 45 12.48 4.04 -7.25
C GLN A 45 11.88 3.31 -6.05
N VAL A 46 11.30 2.13 -6.31
CA VAL A 46 10.90 1.21 -5.25
C VAL A 46 12.14 0.76 -4.47
N ASN A 47 12.00 0.66 -3.15
CA ASN A 47 13.08 0.22 -2.26
C ASN A 47 13.51 -1.20 -2.67
N PRO A 48 14.77 -1.41 -3.08
CA PRO A 48 15.27 -2.72 -3.47
C PRO A 48 15.08 -3.79 -2.40
N ALA A 49 15.17 -3.42 -1.12
CA ALA A 49 14.91 -4.35 -0.01
C ALA A 49 13.44 -4.77 0.07
N ALA A 50 12.50 -3.89 -0.29
CA ALA A 50 11.09 -4.25 -0.40
C ALA A 50 10.84 -5.18 -1.60
N VAL A 51 11.45 -4.89 -2.76
CA VAL A 51 11.38 -5.77 -3.95
C VAL A 51 11.88 -7.17 -3.59
N ALA A 52 13.07 -7.27 -3.02
CA ALA A 52 13.66 -8.55 -2.65
C ALA A 52 12.82 -9.29 -1.59
N ALA A 53 12.32 -8.60 -0.55
CA ALA A 53 11.47 -9.21 0.47
C ALA A 53 10.14 -9.73 -0.11
N MET A 54 9.50 -9.02 -1.04
CA MET A 54 8.26 -9.48 -1.67
C MET A 54 8.52 -10.65 -2.64
N ALA A 55 9.64 -10.63 -3.37
CA ALA A 55 10.01 -11.72 -4.27
C ALA A 55 10.23 -13.05 -3.54
N GLU A 56 10.73 -13.04 -2.30
CA GLU A 56 10.86 -14.24 -1.45
C GLU A 56 9.55 -14.99 -1.23
N VAL A 57 8.42 -14.28 -1.28
CA VAL A 57 7.07 -14.84 -1.07
C VAL A 57 6.26 -14.91 -2.38
N GLY A 58 6.92 -14.76 -3.53
CA GLY A 58 6.28 -14.90 -4.84
C GLY A 58 5.45 -13.69 -5.28
N VAL A 59 5.65 -12.52 -4.67
CA VAL A 59 4.98 -11.27 -5.06
C VAL A 59 5.97 -10.33 -5.73
N ASP A 60 5.82 -10.10 -7.03
CA ASP A 60 6.69 -9.19 -7.76
C ASP A 60 6.14 -7.75 -7.73
N ILE A 61 6.97 -6.82 -7.24
CA ILE A 61 6.70 -5.38 -7.23
C ILE A 61 7.79 -4.58 -7.95
N SER A 62 8.69 -5.25 -8.68
CA SER A 62 9.86 -4.63 -9.33
C SER A 62 9.49 -3.64 -10.44
N ASP A 63 8.39 -3.91 -11.16
CA ASP A 63 7.87 -3.04 -12.23
C ASP A 63 7.07 -1.83 -11.70
N GLN A 64 6.86 -1.74 -10.39
CA GLN A 64 6.14 -0.60 -9.81
C GLN A 64 7.03 0.64 -9.78
N ARG A 65 6.39 1.82 -9.82
CA ARG A 65 7.09 3.10 -9.66
C ARG A 65 6.44 3.95 -8.58
N PRO A 66 7.23 4.62 -7.73
CA PRO A 66 6.73 5.65 -6.85
C PRO A 66 5.95 6.69 -7.62
N LYS A 67 4.77 7.07 -7.11
CA LYS A 67 3.91 8.09 -7.71
C LYS A 67 3.39 9.05 -6.65
N VAL A 68 3.19 10.29 -7.08
CA VAL A 68 2.71 11.38 -6.21
C VAL A 68 1.26 11.12 -5.77
N LEU A 69 0.97 11.43 -4.52
CA LEU A 69 -0.39 11.47 -4.01
C LEU A 69 -1.13 12.62 -4.68
N THR A 70 -2.22 12.29 -5.37
CA THR A 70 -3.11 13.25 -6.00
C THR A 70 -4.48 13.23 -5.34
N THR A 71 -5.14 14.37 -5.35
CA THR A 71 -6.52 14.53 -4.89
C THR A 71 -7.45 13.52 -5.57
N ASP A 72 -7.34 13.39 -6.89
CA ASP A 72 -8.14 12.46 -7.70
C ASP A 72 -7.94 11.00 -7.28
N ALA A 73 -6.72 10.61 -6.86
CA ALA A 73 -6.47 9.25 -6.39
C ALA A 73 -7.21 8.96 -5.08
N VAL A 74 -7.31 9.96 -4.20
CA VAL A 74 -8.08 9.85 -2.95
C VAL A 74 -9.58 9.83 -3.27
N GLU A 75 -10.04 10.73 -4.14
CA GLU A 75 -11.44 10.81 -4.58
C GLU A 75 -11.93 9.53 -5.28
N ALA A 76 -11.06 8.86 -6.05
CA ALA A 76 -11.39 7.61 -6.72
C ALA A 76 -11.31 6.36 -5.84
N SER A 77 -11.02 6.49 -4.53
CA SER A 77 -10.82 5.36 -3.63
C SER A 77 -11.88 5.29 -2.52
N ASP A 78 -12.37 4.10 -2.19
CA ASP A 78 -13.35 3.89 -1.12
C ASP A 78 -12.68 3.80 0.25
N VAL A 79 -11.50 3.16 0.28
CA VAL A 79 -10.66 2.99 1.47
C VAL A 79 -9.29 3.63 1.22
N VAL A 80 -8.86 4.47 2.16
CA VAL A 80 -7.56 5.15 2.13
C VAL A 80 -6.78 4.71 3.37
N ILE A 81 -5.60 4.14 3.16
CA ILE A 81 -4.78 3.56 4.21
C ILE A 81 -3.45 4.32 4.27
N THR A 82 -3.24 5.04 5.36
CA THR A 82 -2.02 5.81 5.61
C THR A 82 -0.99 4.99 6.38
N MET A 83 0.29 5.18 6.06
CA MET A 83 1.43 4.47 6.66
C MET A 83 2.56 5.46 6.90
N GLY A 84 2.36 6.36 7.88
CA GLY A 84 3.37 7.33 8.31
C GLY A 84 3.55 8.55 7.39
N CYS A 85 2.56 8.88 6.54
CA CYS A 85 2.57 10.13 5.78
C CYS A 85 2.01 11.35 6.56
N GLY A 86 1.50 11.14 7.78
CA GLY A 86 0.89 12.19 8.61
C GLY A 86 -0.32 12.85 7.91
N ASP A 87 -0.48 14.15 8.14
CA ASP A 87 -1.60 14.96 7.64
C ASP A 87 -1.50 15.34 6.15
N ALA A 88 -0.60 14.73 5.38
CA ALA A 88 -0.42 15.03 3.96
C ALA A 88 -1.61 14.56 3.09
N CYS A 89 -2.53 13.78 3.65
CA CYS A 89 -3.64 13.19 2.90
C CYS A 89 -4.90 14.07 2.99
N PRO A 90 -5.43 14.59 1.86
CA PRO A 90 -6.67 15.35 1.88
C PRO A 90 -7.83 14.45 2.33
N ILE A 91 -8.69 14.98 3.21
CA ILE A 91 -9.84 14.24 3.75
C ILE A 91 -11.11 14.55 2.95
N PHE A 92 -11.67 13.50 2.37
CA PHE A 92 -12.96 13.51 1.67
C PHE A 92 -14.04 12.81 2.49
N PRO A 93 -15.27 13.37 2.56
CA PRO A 93 -16.39 12.72 3.22
C PRO A 93 -16.82 11.44 2.48
N GLY A 94 -17.39 10.49 3.21
CA GLY A 94 -17.92 9.25 2.64
C GLY A 94 -16.88 8.17 2.33
N LYS A 95 -15.62 8.37 2.72
CA LYS A 95 -14.53 7.39 2.55
C LYS A 95 -14.07 6.83 3.88
N ARG A 96 -13.58 5.60 3.87
CA ARG A 96 -12.99 4.96 5.05
C ARG A 96 -11.50 5.27 5.11
N TYR A 97 -11.05 5.87 6.21
CA TYR A 97 -9.62 6.10 6.47
C TYR A 97 -9.13 5.14 7.54
N LEU A 98 -7.99 4.50 7.29
CA LEU A 98 -7.28 3.67 8.27
C LEU A 98 -5.84 4.16 8.37
N ASP A 99 -5.33 4.24 9.59
CA ASP A 99 -3.91 4.51 9.81
C ASP A 99 -3.22 3.24 10.30
N TRP A 100 -2.21 2.82 9.53
CA TRP A 100 -1.41 1.65 9.85
C TRP A 100 -0.04 2.08 10.36
N ASP A 101 0.08 2.06 11.69
CA ASP A 101 1.38 2.23 12.32
C ASP A 101 2.27 1.02 12.00
N LEU A 102 3.33 1.29 11.24
CA LEU A 102 4.28 0.34 10.67
C LEU A 102 5.66 0.98 10.70
N GLU A 103 6.66 0.23 11.14
CA GLU A 103 8.05 0.69 11.12
C GLU A 103 8.50 1.12 9.72
N ASP A 104 9.36 2.14 9.65
CA ASP A 104 9.91 2.59 8.37
C ASP A 104 11.02 1.63 7.87
N PRO A 105 10.89 1.05 6.67
CA PRO A 105 11.93 0.21 6.06
C PRO A 105 13.06 1.03 5.40
N ALA A 106 12.99 2.36 5.37
CA ALA A 106 13.97 3.20 4.70
C ALA A 106 15.39 2.99 5.25
N GLY A 107 16.37 2.80 4.36
CA GLY A 107 17.77 2.56 4.72
C GLY A 107 18.05 1.21 5.40
N LYS A 108 17.03 0.38 5.65
CA LYS A 108 17.19 -0.95 6.25
C LYS A 108 17.38 -2.02 5.17
N GLY A 109 18.09 -3.10 5.52
CA GLY A 109 18.25 -4.27 4.65
C GLY A 109 17.03 -5.19 4.65
N VAL A 110 16.99 -6.13 3.70
CA VAL A 110 15.89 -7.11 3.52
C VAL A 110 15.45 -7.78 4.83
N ALA A 111 16.40 -8.16 5.69
CA ALA A 111 16.10 -8.82 6.96
C ALA A 111 15.16 -8.01 7.86
N SER A 112 15.30 -6.69 7.88
CA SER A 112 14.41 -5.80 8.64
C SER A 112 13.10 -5.49 7.91
N VAL A 113 13.06 -5.67 6.59
CA VAL A 113 11.85 -5.47 5.79
C VAL A 113 10.89 -6.67 5.87
N ARG A 114 11.41 -7.89 6.04
CA ARG A 114 10.61 -9.12 6.22
C ARG A 114 9.51 -9.00 7.29
N PRO A 115 9.79 -8.60 8.55
CA PRO A 115 8.73 -8.49 9.54
C PRO A 115 7.67 -7.45 9.16
N ILE A 116 8.06 -6.37 8.48
CA ILE A 116 7.12 -5.34 7.99
C ILE A 116 6.24 -5.92 6.87
N ARG A 117 6.82 -6.68 5.93
CA ARG A 117 6.10 -7.41 4.88
C ARG A 117 5.05 -8.34 5.49
N ASP A 118 5.45 -9.15 6.47
CA ASP A 118 4.58 -10.16 7.07
C ASP A 118 3.45 -9.52 7.89
N GLU A 119 3.72 -8.40 8.56
CA GLU A 119 2.70 -7.61 9.25
C GLU A 119 1.71 -7.00 8.26
N ILE A 120 2.19 -6.44 7.14
CA ILE A 120 1.32 -5.92 6.08
C ILE A 120 0.43 -7.03 5.53
N GLU A 121 0.95 -8.24 5.28
CA GLU A 121 0.16 -9.37 4.79
C GLU A 121 -1.03 -9.66 5.73
N LYS A 122 -0.79 -9.74 7.04
CA LYS A 122 -1.84 -9.99 8.04
C LYS A 122 -2.94 -8.94 7.99
N ARG A 123 -2.55 -7.66 7.89
CA ARG A 123 -3.52 -6.55 7.80
C ARG A 123 -4.30 -6.57 6.49
N ILE A 124 -3.67 -6.94 5.38
CA ILE A 124 -4.35 -7.11 4.09
C ILE A 124 -5.38 -8.24 4.14
N ARG A 125 -5.05 -9.37 4.77
CA ARG A 125 -6.01 -10.47 4.97
C ARG A 125 -7.22 -10.04 5.80
N GLY A 126 -6.98 -9.27 6.87
CA GLY A 126 -8.05 -8.66 7.67
C GLY A 126 -8.92 -7.71 6.84
N LEU A 127 -8.30 -6.84 6.05
CA LEU A 127 -9.00 -5.91 5.17
C LEU A 127 -9.88 -6.66 4.14
N LEU A 128 -9.39 -7.73 3.54
CA LEU A 128 -10.16 -8.53 2.58
C LEU A 128 -11.39 -9.17 3.23
N ALA A 129 -11.22 -9.74 4.43
CA ALA A 129 -12.34 -10.30 5.18
C ALA A 129 -13.42 -9.24 5.49
N GLU A 130 -13.02 -8.00 5.81
CA GLU A 130 -13.95 -6.89 6.03
C GLU A 130 -14.63 -6.41 4.74
N LEU A 131 -13.94 -6.48 3.61
CA LEU A 131 -14.50 -6.17 2.29
C LEU A 131 -15.39 -7.28 1.74
N GLY A 132 -15.41 -8.45 2.37
CA GLY A 132 -16.18 -9.62 1.93
C GLY A 132 -15.63 -10.27 0.67
N VAL A 133 -14.31 -10.17 0.45
CA VAL A 133 -13.57 -10.71 -0.70
C VAL A 133 -12.73 -11.90 -0.27
#